data_AF-A0A935QSZ5-F1
#
_entry.id   AF-A0A935QSZ5-F1
#
_cell.length_a   1.000
_cell.length_b   1.000
_cell.length_c   1.000
_cell.angle_alpha   90.00
_cell.angle_beta   90.00
_cell.angle_gamma   90.00
#
_symmetry.space_group_name_H-M   'P 1'
#
loop_
_entity.id
_entity.type
_entity.pdbx_description
1 polymer ?
#
loop_
_entity_poly.entity_id
_entity_poly.type
_entity_poly.pdbx_seq_one_letter_code
_entity_poly.pdbx_strand_id
1 'polypeptide(L)'
;MHLDGGLLIMLVMSGGDSNTAKTLADENGLTFPVLTDPSYEVFNRWNPSNTTPSTTLLRPGGLVEEIETTWYPEQIEEPLYGE
;
A
#
# COMPACT_ATOMS: atom_id res chain seq x y z
N MET A 1 18.32 3.64 -3.55
CA MET A 1 17.34 4.67 -3.95
C MET A 1 17.37 5.72 -2.84
N HIS A 2 18.06 6.84 -3.06
CA HIS A 2 18.03 7.98 -2.14
C HIS A 2 16.86 8.85 -2.60
N LEU A 3 15.89 9.09 -1.73
CA LEU A 3 14.71 9.89 -2.05
C LEU A 3 14.89 11.27 -1.41
N ASP A 4 15.20 12.27 -2.23
CA ASP A 4 15.19 13.67 -1.81
C ASP A 4 13.73 14.09 -1.55
N GLY A 5 13.26 13.93 -0.31
CA GLY A 5 12.03 14.55 0.21
C GLY A 5 10.67 14.13 -0.38
N GLY A 6 10.60 13.13 -1.27
CA GLY A 6 9.35 12.69 -1.91
C GLY A 6 8.58 11.59 -1.15
N LEU A 7 7.26 11.56 -1.32
CA LEU A 7 6.42 10.43 -0.91
C LEU A 7 6.54 9.28 -1.93
N LEU A 8 6.83 8.08 -1.44
CA LEU A 8 6.80 6.85 -2.23
C LEU A 8 5.55 6.05 -1.84
N ILE A 9 4.75 5.67 -2.83
CA ILE A 9 3.61 4.76 -2.65
C ILE A 9 3.98 3.43 -3.29
N MET A 10 3.65 2.34 -2.61
CA MET A 10 3.73 0.98 -3.15
C MET A 10 2.68 0.09 -2.50
N LEU A 11 2.22 -0.91 -3.24
CA LEU A 11 1.39 -1.98 -2.71
C LEU A 11 2.26 -3.21 -2.50
N VAL A 12 2.13 -3.84 -1.33
CA VAL A 12 2.83 -5.10 -1.02
C VAL A 12 1.78 -6.17 -0.78
N MET A 13 1.79 -7.21 -1.61
CA MET A 13 0.94 -8.37 -1.47
C MET A 13 1.59 -9.36 -0.50
N SER A 14 0.84 -9.88 0.47
CA SER A 14 1.32 -10.88 1.44
C SER A 14 1.63 -12.25 0.82
N GLY A 15 1.48 -12.40 -0.49
CA GLY A 15 1.78 -13.62 -1.23
C GLY A 15 1.71 -13.39 -2.74
N GLY A 16 1.74 -14.49 -3.49
CA GLY A 16 1.78 -14.47 -4.95
C GLY A 16 3.21 -14.31 -5.50
N ASP A 17 3.29 -14.22 -6.82
CA ASP A 17 4.53 -14.05 -7.56
C ASP A 17 4.54 -12.75 -8.37
N SER A 18 5.65 -12.48 -9.06
CA SER A 18 5.81 -11.29 -9.89
C SER A 18 4.76 -11.17 -10.99
N ASN A 19 4.26 -12.29 -11.51
CA ASN A 19 3.21 -12.28 -12.54
C ASN A 19 1.89 -11.84 -11.95
N THR A 20 1.54 -12.36 -10.77
CA THR A 20 0.32 -12.01 -10.06
C THR A 20 0.30 -10.51 -9.70
N ALA A 21 1.42 -9.98 -9.19
CA ALA A 21 1.58 -8.54 -8.91
C ALA A 21 1.44 -7.68 -10.17
N LYS A 22 2.04 -8.12 -11.29
CA LYS A 22 1.92 -7.43 -12.57
C LYS A 22 0.48 -7.41 -13.09
N THR A 23 -0.21 -8.56 -13.06
CA THR A 23 -1.61 -8.65 -13.47
C THR A 23 -2.49 -7.71 -12.65
N LEU A 24 -2.32 -7.70 -11.32
CA LEU A 24 -3.08 -6.79 -10.45
C LEU A 24 -2.86 -5.31 -10.82
N ALA A 25 -1.61 -4.94 -11.09
CA ALA A 25 -1.27 -3.57 -11.49
C ALA A 25 -1.90 -3.20 -12.83
N ASP A 26 -1.79 -4.08 -13.84
CA ASP A 26 -2.32 -3.85 -15.18
C ASP A 26 -3.86 -3.77 -15.19
N GLU A 27 -4.54 -4.68 -14.49
CA GLU A 27 -6.01 -4.76 -14.42
C GLU A 27 -6.64 -3.54 -13.73
N ASN A 28 -5.94 -2.96 -12.75
CA ASN A 28 -6.43 -1.81 -11.98
C ASN A 28 -5.80 -0.48 -12.42
N GLY A 29 -5.00 -0.48 -13.50
CA GLY A 29 -4.33 0.73 -14.00
C GLY A 29 -3.39 1.40 -12.99
N LEU A 30 -2.79 0.62 -12.08
CA LEU A 30 -1.95 1.15 -11.02
C LEU A 30 -0.62 1.67 -11.60
N THR A 31 -0.26 2.90 -11.23
CA THR A 31 0.98 3.56 -11.70
C THR A 31 2.12 3.50 -10.68
N PHE A 32 1.82 3.07 -9.45
CA PHE A 32 2.81 2.82 -8.41
C PHE A 32 3.26 1.35 -8.39
N PRO A 33 4.46 1.02 -7.86
CA PRO A 33 4.95 -0.35 -7.79
C PRO A 33 4.03 -1.28 -6.98
N VAL A 34 3.78 -2.46 -7.53
CA VAL A 34 3.16 -3.59 -6.83
C VAL A 34 4.21 -4.67 -6.62
N LEU A 35 4.42 -5.05 -5.36
CA LEU A 35 5.44 -6.01 -4.92
C LEU A 35 4.78 -7.22 -4.24
N THR A 36 5.51 -8.33 -4.14
CA THR A 36 5.11 -9.50 -3.36
C THR A 36 6.06 -9.73 -2.19
N ASP A 37 5.50 -10.17 -1.06
CA ASP A 37 6.22 -10.54 0.16
C ASP A 37 5.98 -12.03 0.47
N PRO A 38 6.54 -12.96 -0.32
CA PRO A 38 6.26 -14.40 -0.18
C PRO A 38 6.78 -15.00 1.13
N SER A 39 7.72 -14.34 1.82
CA SER A 39 8.22 -14.75 3.13
C SER A 39 7.47 -14.10 4.30
N TYR A 40 6.48 -13.25 4.03
CA TYR A 40 5.72 -12.49 5.03
C TYR A 40 6.59 -11.59 5.93
N GLU A 41 7.81 -11.27 5.55
CA GLU A 41 8.73 -10.50 6.39
C GLU A 41 8.30 -9.03 6.52
N VAL A 42 7.82 -8.44 5.43
CA VAL A 42 7.31 -7.07 5.40
C VAL A 42 5.98 -7.00 6.14
N PHE A 43 5.10 -7.95 5.86
CA PHE A 43 3.77 -8.02 6.44
C PHE A 43 3.82 -8.22 7.96
N ASN A 44 4.61 -9.18 8.44
CA ASN A 44 4.75 -9.43 9.89
C ASN A 44 5.39 -8.26 10.64
N ARG A 45 6.24 -7.47 9.96
CA ARG A 45 6.93 -6.33 10.58
C ARG A 45 6.03 -5.09 10.68
N TRP A 46 5.25 -4.83 9.64
CA TRP A 46 4.56 -3.54 9.47
C TRP A 46 3.04 -3.61 9.50
N ASN A 47 2.46 -4.81 9.53
CA ASN A 47 1.03 -5.06 9.69
C ASN A 47 0.76 -6.05 10.86
N PRO A 48 1.06 -5.66 12.11
CA PRO A 48 0.92 -6.55 13.26
C PRO A 48 -0.52 -6.97 13.54
N SER A 49 -1.51 -6.19 13.07
CA SER A 49 -2.93 -6.51 13.22
C SER A 49 -3.41 -7.62 12.26
N ASN A 50 -2.59 -8.00 11.28
CA ASN A 50 -2.90 -9.02 10.27
C ASN A 50 -4.23 -8.77 9.55
N THR A 51 -4.58 -7.49 9.36
CA THR A 51 -5.77 -7.06 8.64
C THR A 51 -5.41 -6.66 7.22
N THR A 52 -6.26 -7.00 6.24
CA THR A 52 -6.06 -6.62 4.84
C THR A 52 -7.37 -6.11 4.22
N PRO A 53 -7.35 -5.01 3.45
CA PRO A 53 -6.19 -4.15 3.17
C PRO A 53 -5.76 -3.33 4.40
N SER A 54 -4.47 -2.99 4.48
CA SER A 54 -3.90 -2.13 5.53
C SER A 54 -2.89 -1.17 4.90
N THR A 55 -2.77 0.04 5.46
CA THR A 55 -1.85 1.08 4.99
C THR A 55 -0.93 1.52 6.13
N THR A 56 0.37 1.45 5.89
CA THR A 56 1.39 1.84 6.87
C THR A 56 2.20 3.02 6.33
N LEU A 57 2.31 4.11 7.11
CA LEU A 57 3.18 5.22 6.77
C LEU A 57 4.54 5.04 7.44
N LEU A 58 5.60 4.97 6.62
CA LEU A 58 6.98 4.86 7.07
C LEU A 58 7.70 6.20 6.89
N ARG A 59 8.17 6.81 7.98
CA ARG A 59 9.04 7.99 7.90
C ARG A 59 10.52 7.58 7.79
N PRO A 60 11.38 8.41 7.15
CA PRO A 60 12.83 8.22 7.19
C PRO A 60 13.30 8.05 8.64
N GLY A 61 14.07 6.99 8.91
CA GLY A 61 14.46 6.60 10.28
C GLY A 61 13.61 5.48 10.92
N GLY A 62 12.61 4.96 10.21
CA GLY A 62 11.88 3.75 10.62
C GLY A 62 10.77 3.97 11.64
N LEU A 63 10.37 5.23 11.87
CA LEU A 63 9.17 5.53 12.65
C LEU A 63 7.94 5.12 11.84
N VAL A 64 7.13 4.24 12.42
CA VAL A 64 5.87 3.77 11.87
C VAL A 64 4.74 4.54 12.53
N GLU A 65 3.87 5.13 11.72
CA GLU A 65 2.53 5.47 12.17
C GLU A 65 1.58 4.53 11.43
N GLU A 66 0.93 3.62 12.17
CA GLU A 66 -0.20 2.84 11.63
C GLU A 66 -1.35 3.83 11.47
N ILE A 67 -1.80 4.00 10.22
CA ILE A 67 -2.98 4.81 9.94
C ILE A 67 -4.10 3.81 9.76
N GLU A 68 -4.97 3.68 10.76
CA GLU A 68 -6.27 3.01 10.58
C GLU A 68 -7.04 3.76 9.50
N THR A 69 -6.88 3.34 8.25
CA THR A 69 -7.55 3.97 7.12
C THR A 69 -8.68 3.05 6.69
N THR A 70 -9.87 3.29 7.21
CA THR A 70 -11.07 2.74 6.59
C THR A 70 -11.29 3.48 5.27
N TRP A 71 -11.18 2.76 4.15
CA TRP A 71 -11.36 3.33 2.82
C TRP A 71 -12.86 3.50 2.55
N TYR A 72 -13.35 4.74 2.60
CA TYR A 72 -14.70 5.12 2.18
C TYR A 72 -14.58 5.99 0.92
N PRO A 73 -14.46 5.40 -0.28
CA PRO A 73 -14.32 6.17 -1.51
C PRO A 73 -15.45 7.18 -1.67
N GLU A 74 -16.67 6.88 -1.22
CA GLU A 74 -17.78 7.84 -1.22
C GLU A 74 -17.47 9.15 -0.45
N GLN A 75 -16.71 9.09 0.65
CA GLN A 75 -16.38 10.28 1.46
C GLN A 75 -15.30 11.16 0.83
N ILE A 76 -14.56 10.64 -0.15
CA ILE A 76 -13.56 11.38 -0.91
C ILE A 76 -14.16 11.86 -2.24
N GLU A 77 -14.97 11.03 -2.88
CA GLU A 77 -15.60 11.32 -4.17
C GLU A 77 -16.72 12.35 -4.05
N GLU A 78 -17.52 12.36 -2.97
CA GLU A 78 -18.58 13.36 -2.76
C GLU A 78 -18.01 14.81 -2.73
N PRO A 79 -16.95 15.14 -1.96
CA PRO A 79 -16.33 16.47 -2.03
C PRO A 79 -15.68 16.82 -3.37
N LEU A 80 -15.20 15.83 -4.13
CA LEU A 80 -14.43 16.05 -5.35
C LEU A 80 -15.30 16.13 -6.61
N TYR A 81 -16.35 15.32 -6.67
CA TYR A 81 -17.16 15.13 -7.87
C TYR A 81 -18.63 15.50 -7.68
N GLY A 82 -19.10 15.61 -6.43
CA GLY A 82 -20.43 16.13 -6.07
C GLY A 82 -21.58 15.51 -6.87
N GLU A 83 -22.16 14.43 -6.37
CA GLU A 83 -23.54 14.07 -6.72
C GLU A 83 -24.54 14.69 -5.74
#